data_AF-Q58749-F1
#
_entry.id   AF-Q58749-F1
#
_cell.length_a   1.000
_cell.length_b   1.000
_cell.length_c   1.000
_cell.angle_alpha   90.00
_cell.angle_beta   90.00
_cell.angle_gamma   90.00
#
_symmetry.space_group_name_H-M   'P 1'
#
loop_
_entity.id
_entity.type
_entity.pdbx_description
1 polymer ?
#
loop_
_entity_poly.entity_id
_entity_poly.type
_entity_poly.pdbx_seq_one_letter_code
_entity_poly.pdbx_strand_id
1 'polypeptide(L)'
;MDVGIILGILSAMGFLVFLGIGGHILIGYEIIRKISKAYEKGEDVKELENKIINKSHLTNTLEKITTFTLTSIFLFEMEKYRYVIDVGYSILFLVTLTLYLVPNLSLLVWVTFFGATVFMIMLWILRFRAIKEFNKAFIEELTTQ
;
A
#
# COMPACT_ATOMS: atom_id res chain seq x y z
N MET A 1 -6.67 -35.95 1.15
CA MET A 1 -6.42 -34.67 0.45
C MET A 1 -4.96 -34.70 0.02
N ASP A 2 -4.68 -34.54 -1.28
CA ASP A 2 -3.31 -34.50 -1.78
C ASP A 2 -2.56 -33.32 -1.14
N VAL A 3 -1.32 -33.54 -0.69
CA VAL A 3 -0.45 -32.50 -0.11
C VAL A 3 -0.37 -31.28 -1.05
N GLY A 4 -0.39 -31.52 -2.37
CA GLY A 4 -0.41 -30.44 -3.37
C GLY A 4 -1.62 -29.51 -3.25
N ILE A 5 -2.81 -30.07 -2.98
CA ILE A 5 -4.05 -29.30 -2.81
C ILE A 5 -4.00 -28.48 -1.51
N ILE A 6 -3.47 -29.06 -0.42
CA ILE A 6 -3.35 -28.35 0.87
C ILE A 6 -2.44 -27.14 0.73
N LEU A 7 -1.25 -27.35 0.15
CA LEU A 7 -0.29 -26.28 -0.08
C LEU A 7 -0.84 -25.19 -1.01
N GLY A 8 -1.62 -25.60 -2.01
CA GLY A 8 -2.28 -24.66 -2.91
C GLY A 8 -3.35 -23.79 -2.23
N ILE A 9 -4.18 -24.37 -1.37
CA ILE A 9 -5.18 -23.61 -0.60
C ILE A 9 -4.48 -22.63 0.35
N LEU A 10 -3.40 -23.06 1.02
CA LEU A 10 -2.62 -22.21 1.91
C LEU A 10 -1.97 -21.04 1.16
N SER A 11 -1.44 -21.26 -0.05
CA SER A 11 -0.86 -20.18 -0.86
C SER A 11 -1.95 -19.19 -1.32
N ALA A 12 -3.12 -19.68 -1.72
CA ALA A 12 -4.25 -18.84 -2.11
C ALA A 12 -4.77 -18.00 -0.94
N MET A 13 -4.92 -18.59 0.26
CA MET A 13 -5.29 -17.85 1.47
C MET A 13 -4.26 -16.80 1.83
N GLY A 14 -2.97 -17.15 1.80
CA GLY A 14 -1.88 -16.20 2.02
C GLY A 14 -1.90 -15.04 1.03
N PHE A 15 -2.17 -15.32 -0.23
CA PHE A 15 -2.32 -14.32 -1.28
C PHE A 15 -3.53 -13.40 -1.04
N LEU A 16 -4.68 -13.94 -0.62
CA LEU A 16 -5.86 -13.12 -0.29
C LEU A 16 -5.61 -12.20 0.91
N VAL A 17 -4.92 -12.69 1.94
CA VAL A 17 -4.52 -11.85 3.09
C VAL A 17 -3.55 -10.76 2.64
N PHE A 18 -2.58 -11.10 1.78
CA PHE A 18 -1.65 -10.15 1.17
C PHE A 18 -2.37 -9.05 0.39
N LEU A 19 -3.35 -9.42 -0.46
CA LEU A 19 -4.18 -8.46 -1.19
C LEU A 19 -5.05 -7.61 -0.27
N GLY A 20 -5.60 -8.19 0.80
CA GLY A 20 -6.41 -7.45 1.78
C GLY A 20 -5.60 -6.35 2.45
N ILE A 21 -4.46 -6.72 3.05
CA ILE A 21 -3.56 -5.77 3.73
C ILE A 21 -3.00 -4.75 2.74
N GLY A 22 -2.51 -5.20 1.58
CA GLY A 22 -2.00 -4.31 0.56
C GLY A 22 -3.08 -3.36 0.01
N GLY A 23 -4.31 -3.82 -0.11
CA GLY A 23 -5.45 -3.04 -0.59
C GLY A 23 -5.69 -1.79 0.26
N HIS A 24 -5.52 -1.90 1.57
CA HIS A 24 -5.60 -0.74 2.47
C HIS A 24 -4.51 0.30 2.18
N ILE A 25 -3.30 -0.15 1.85
CA ILE A 25 -2.16 0.73 1.50
C ILE A 25 -2.42 1.45 0.17
N LEU A 26 -2.94 0.74 -0.84
CA LEU A 26 -3.31 1.35 -2.12
C LEU A 26 -4.33 2.47 -1.95
N ILE A 27 -5.37 2.23 -1.14
CA ILE A 27 -6.38 3.23 -0.80
C ILE A 27 -5.74 4.40 -0.06
N GLY A 28 -4.81 4.12 0.86
CA GLY A 28 -4.06 5.15 1.57
C GLY A 28 -3.27 6.08 0.65
N TYR A 29 -2.47 5.53 -0.27
CA TYR A 29 -1.76 6.32 -1.27
C TYR A 29 -2.71 7.10 -2.19
N GLU A 30 -3.85 6.52 -2.55
CA GLU A 30 -4.85 7.22 -3.36
C GLU A 30 -5.48 8.40 -2.61
N ILE A 31 -5.71 8.29 -1.30
CA ILE A 31 -6.17 9.41 -0.47
C ILE A 31 -5.11 10.51 -0.41
N ILE A 32 -3.83 10.15 -0.18
CA ILE A 32 -2.71 11.10 -0.19
C ILE A 32 -2.63 11.81 -1.55
N ARG A 33 -2.78 11.08 -2.65
CA ARG A 33 -2.80 11.65 -3.99
C ARG A 33 -3.93 12.66 -4.16
N LYS A 34 -5.14 12.32 -3.71
CA LYS A 34 -6.32 13.19 -3.83
C LYS A 34 -6.19 14.43 -2.95
N ILE A 35 -5.72 14.30 -1.72
CA ILE A 35 -5.62 15.45 -0.80
C ILE A 35 -4.54 16.43 -1.26
N SER A 36 -3.40 15.94 -1.72
CA SER A 36 -2.35 16.79 -2.27
C SER A 36 -2.82 17.53 -3.53
N LYS A 37 -3.55 16.86 -4.43
CA LYS A 37 -4.12 17.51 -5.62
C LYS A 37 -5.18 18.55 -5.30
N ALA A 38 -6.05 18.27 -4.33
CA ALA A 38 -7.08 19.20 -3.90
C ALA A 38 -6.43 20.43 -3.26
N TYR A 39 -5.42 20.22 -2.41
CA TYR A 39 -4.64 21.29 -1.78
C TYR A 39 -3.95 22.18 -2.81
N GLU A 40 -3.24 21.60 -3.79
CA GLU A 40 -2.57 22.34 -4.87
C GLU A 40 -3.53 23.23 -5.68
N LYS A 41 -4.78 22.77 -5.86
CA LYS A 41 -5.81 23.52 -6.59
C LYS A 41 -6.57 24.54 -5.74
N GLY A 42 -6.32 24.59 -4.43
CA GLY A 42 -7.11 25.39 -3.49
C GLY A 42 -8.56 24.89 -3.30
N GLU A 43 -8.82 23.60 -3.54
CA GLU A 43 -10.12 22.96 -3.29
C GLU A 43 -10.28 22.64 -1.78
N ASP A 44 -11.52 22.49 -1.30
CA ASP A 44 -11.78 22.11 0.10
C ASP A 44 -11.32 20.66 0.37
N VAL A 45 -10.35 20.52 1.27
CA VAL A 45 -9.71 19.24 1.63
C VAL A 45 -10.39 18.53 2.82
N LYS A 46 -11.35 19.17 3.51
CA LYS A 46 -11.92 18.64 4.76
C LYS A 46 -12.49 17.23 4.66
N GLU A 47 -13.13 16.88 3.54
CA GLU A 47 -13.67 15.53 3.34
C GLU A 47 -12.55 14.48 3.29
N LEU A 48 -11.40 14.82 2.69
CA LEU A 48 -10.25 13.94 2.58
C LEU A 48 -9.48 13.87 3.90
N GLU A 49 -9.35 14.98 4.63
CA GLU A 49 -8.80 15.01 5.99
C GLU A 49 -9.59 14.08 6.91
N ASN A 50 -10.92 14.16 6.90
CA ASN A 50 -11.78 13.27 7.68
C ASN A 50 -11.61 11.79 7.30
N LYS A 51 -11.36 11.48 6.02
CA LYS A 51 -11.04 10.11 5.59
C LYS A 51 -9.69 9.64 6.12
N ILE A 52 -8.71 10.53 6.25
CA ILE A 52 -7.42 10.23 6.86
C ILE A 52 -7.59 10.00 8.37
N ILE A 53 -8.28 10.90 9.06
CA ILE A 53 -8.53 10.81 10.52
C ILE A 53 -9.25 9.50 10.87
N ASN A 54 -10.27 9.13 10.11
CA ASN A 54 -11.00 7.87 10.33
C ASN A 54 -10.17 6.60 10.02
N LYS A 55 -9.08 6.71 9.26
CA LYS A 55 -8.22 5.58 8.88
C LYS A 55 -6.93 5.48 9.67
N SER A 56 -6.40 6.61 10.12
CA SER A 56 -5.15 6.69 10.86
C SER A 56 -5.42 6.58 12.35
N HIS A 57 -4.80 5.61 13.00
CA HIS A 57 -4.89 5.51 14.46
C HIS A 57 -4.13 6.66 15.15
N LEU A 58 -3.13 7.23 14.49
CA LEU A 58 -2.24 8.25 15.06
C LEU A 58 -2.90 9.63 15.13
N THR A 59 -3.76 9.98 14.17
CA THR A 59 -4.25 11.36 14.01
C THR A 59 -5.50 11.67 14.82
N ASN A 60 -6.24 10.67 15.30
CA ASN A 60 -7.38 10.86 16.21
C ASN A 60 -7.04 11.65 17.48
N THR A 61 -5.76 11.75 17.85
CA THR A 61 -5.32 12.39 19.11
C THR A 61 -5.03 13.89 18.96
N LEU A 62 -5.04 14.45 17.75
CA LEU A 62 -4.49 15.78 17.49
C LEU A 62 -5.57 16.69 16.88
N GLU A 63 -6.20 17.53 17.71
CA GLU A 63 -7.33 18.41 17.34
C GLU A 63 -7.00 19.49 16.29
N LYS A 64 -5.72 19.83 16.08
CA LYS A 64 -5.31 20.94 15.19
C LYS A 64 -4.01 20.63 14.47
N ILE A 65 -4.07 19.70 13.52
CA ILE A 65 -2.96 19.47 12.59
C ILE A 65 -3.23 20.25 11.30
N THR A 66 -2.21 20.88 10.71
CA THR A 66 -2.29 21.39 9.35
C THR A 66 -2.47 20.25 8.34
N THR A 67 -3.11 20.50 7.19
CA THR A 67 -3.26 19.49 6.13
C THR A 67 -1.92 18.85 5.76
N PHE A 68 -0.84 19.65 5.75
CA PHE A 68 0.53 19.18 5.54
C PHE A 68 0.96 18.14 6.57
N THR A 69 0.86 18.45 7.86
CA THR A 69 1.32 17.54 8.92
C THR A 69 0.41 16.30 9.00
N LEU A 70 -0.90 16.43 8.77
CA LEU A 70 -1.83 15.30 8.72
C LEU A 70 -1.46 14.34 7.59
N THR A 71 -1.24 14.88 6.39
CA THR A 71 -0.87 14.09 5.20
C THR A 71 0.52 13.48 5.37
N SER A 72 1.46 14.18 6.01
CA SER A 72 2.81 13.67 6.30
C SER A 72 2.80 12.50 7.28
N ILE A 73 2.03 12.60 8.38
CA ILE A 73 1.86 11.51 9.35
C ILE A 73 1.23 10.30 8.67
N PHE A 74 0.19 10.53 7.86
CA PHE A 74 -0.48 9.45 7.15
C PHE A 74 0.42 8.78 6.10
N LEU A 75 1.22 9.56 5.36
CA LEU A 75 2.23 9.03 4.44
C LEU A 75 3.25 8.16 5.17
N PHE A 76 3.74 8.61 6.33
CA PHE A 76 4.67 7.83 7.16
C PHE A 76 4.05 6.53 7.67
N GLU A 77 2.77 6.55 8.08
CA GLU A 77 2.03 5.36 8.48
C GLU A 77 1.86 4.37 7.31
N MET A 78 1.53 4.86 6.11
CA MET A 78 1.44 4.03 4.91
C MET A 78 2.79 3.41 4.52
N GLU A 79 3.91 4.15 4.67
CA GLU A 79 5.25 3.59 4.43
C GLU A 79 5.61 2.47 5.41
N LYS A 80 5.18 2.56 6.68
CA LYS A 80 5.35 1.47 7.65
C LYS A 80 4.60 0.21 7.22
N TYR A 81 3.34 0.34 6.80
CA TYR A 81 2.57 -0.80 6.29
C TYR A 81 3.16 -1.36 5.00
N ARG A 82 3.69 -0.49 4.12
CA ARG A 82 4.37 -0.93 2.89
C ARG A 82 5.58 -1.79 3.20
N TYR A 83 6.40 -1.41 4.18
CA TYR A 83 7.56 -2.21 4.57
C TYR A 83 7.16 -3.63 5.00
N VAL A 84 6.05 -3.77 5.73
CA VAL A 84 5.51 -5.09 6.11
C VAL A 84 5.11 -5.91 4.87
N ILE A 85 4.48 -5.27 3.87
CA ILE A 85 4.13 -5.90 2.61
C ILE A 85 5.38 -6.27 1.77
N ASP A 86 6.41 -5.43 1.74
CA ASP A 86 7.69 -5.72 1.06
C ASP A 86 8.36 -6.97 1.66
N VAL A 87 8.37 -7.09 2.99
CA VAL A 87 8.87 -8.28 3.70
C VAL A 87 8.00 -9.50 3.41
N GLY A 88 6.68 -9.35 3.47
CA GLY A 88 5.73 -10.43 3.15
C GLY A 88 5.89 -10.95 1.72
N TYR A 89 6.09 -10.05 0.76
CA TYR A 89 6.35 -10.39 -0.64
C TYR A 89 7.69 -11.12 -0.81
N SER A 90 8.74 -10.70 -0.09
CA SER A 90 10.04 -11.38 -0.10
C SER A 90 9.94 -12.81 0.44
N ILE A 91 9.14 -13.03 1.49
CA ILE A 91 8.87 -14.37 2.02
C ILE A 91 8.09 -15.21 1.00
N LEU A 92 7.05 -14.65 0.37
CA LEU A 92 6.28 -15.33 -0.68
C LEU A 92 7.17 -15.76 -1.85
N PHE A 93 8.13 -14.92 -2.23
CA PHE A 93 9.12 -15.23 -3.25
C PHE A 93 10.00 -16.42 -2.86
N LEU A 94 10.53 -16.45 -1.63
CA LEU A 94 11.35 -17.55 -1.13
C LEU A 94 10.58 -18.88 -1.06
N VAL A 95 9.32 -18.84 -0.60
CA VAL A 95 8.43 -20.01 -0.58
C VAL A 95 8.17 -20.50 -2.00
N THR A 96 7.88 -19.60 -2.93
CA THR A 96 7.65 -19.94 -4.35
C THR A 96 8.89 -20.58 -4.97
N LEU A 97 10.07 -20.04 -4.70
CA LEU A 97 11.34 -20.59 -5.19
C LEU A 97 11.62 -22.00 -4.64
N THR A 98 11.26 -22.24 -3.39
CA THR A 98 11.43 -23.55 -2.75
C THR A 98 10.43 -24.57 -3.32
N LEU A 99 9.17 -24.17 -3.52
CA LEU A 99 8.14 -25.02 -4.12
C LEU A 99 8.38 -25.29 -5.62
N TYR A 100 9.10 -24.41 -6.32
CA TYR A 100 9.52 -24.65 -7.71
C TYR A 100 10.39 -25.91 -7.86
N LEU A 101 11.16 -26.28 -6.82
CA LEU A 101 11.95 -27.51 -6.82
C LEU A 101 11.09 -28.78 -6.71
N VAL A 102 9.79 -28.64 -6.44
CA VAL A 102 8.85 -29.76 -6.30
C VAL A 102 8.05 -29.94 -7.60
N PRO A 103 8.29 -31.03 -8.38
CA PRO A 103 7.48 -31.33 -9.55
C PRO A 103 6.02 -31.57 -9.11
N ASN A 104 5.06 -30.96 -9.84
CA ASN A 104 3.59 -31.00 -9.65
C ASN A 104 2.93 -29.84 -8.87
N LEU A 105 3.69 -28.95 -8.21
CA LEU A 105 3.12 -27.79 -7.49
C LEU A 105 3.15 -26.47 -8.26
N SER A 106 3.76 -26.48 -9.44
CA SER A 106 4.20 -25.24 -10.12
C SER A 106 3.05 -24.28 -10.41
N LEU A 107 1.99 -24.73 -11.09
CA LEU A 107 1.06 -23.79 -11.74
C LEU A 107 0.27 -22.93 -10.74
N LEU A 108 -0.24 -23.51 -9.65
CA LEU A 108 -1.03 -22.75 -8.66
C LEU A 108 -0.17 -21.78 -7.86
N VAL A 109 1.04 -22.21 -7.47
CA VAL A 109 2.02 -21.37 -6.76
C VAL A 109 2.43 -20.19 -7.65
N TRP A 110 2.70 -20.44 -8.94
CA TRP A 110 3.07 -19.39 -9.89
C TRP A 110 1.98 -18.35 -10.10
N VAL A 111 0.70 -18.75 -10.15
CA VAL A 111 -0.42 -17.80 -10.29
C VAL A 111 -0.49 -16.87 -9.07
N THR A 112 -0.35 -17.40 -7.86
CA THR A 112 -0.35 -16.58 -6.63
C THR A 112 0.84 -15.63 -6.57
N PHE A 113 2.03 -16.12 -6.96
CA PHE A 113 3.23 -15.29 -7.03
C PHE A 113 3.10 -14.18 -8.08
N PHE A 114 2.67 -14.52 -9.29
CA PHE A 114 2.46 -13.54 -10.37
C PHE A 114 1.44 -12.48 -9.97
N GLY A 115 0.32 -12.89 -9.34
CA GLY A 115 -0.67 -11.96 -8.79
C GLY A 115 -0.07 -11.01 -7.76
N ALA A 116 0.79 -11.51 -6.85
CA ALA A 116 1.46 -10.68 -5.86
C ALA A 116 2.45 -9.71 -6.50
N THR A 117 3.19 -10.15 -7.52
CA THR A 117 4.12 -9.31 -8.27
C THR A 117 3.40 -8.16 -8.98
N VAL A 118 2.30 -8.44 -9.68
CA VAL A 118 1.48 -7.41 -10.33
C VAL A 118 0.94 -6.42 -9.30
N PHE A 119 0.48 -6.93 -8.15
CA PHE A 119 0.01 -6.10 -7.05
C PHE A 119 1.11 -5.17 -6.52
N MET A 120 2.33 -5.69 -6.31
CA MET A 120 3.47 -4.89 -5.86
C MET A 120 3.83 -3.79 -6.84
N ILE A 121 3.84 -4.08 -8.14
CA ILE A 121 4.06 -3.08 -9.18
C ILE A 121 3.01 -1.97 -9.10
N MET A 122 1.73 -2.33 -8.95
CA MET A 122 0.65 -1.35 -8.82
C MET A 122 0.80 -0.48 -7.58
N LEU A 123 1.19 -1.08 -6.45
CA LEU A 123 1.47 -0.36 -5.20
C LEU A 123 2.62 0.63 -5.39
N TRP A 124 3.69 0.22 -6.07
CA TRP A 124 4.83 1.07 -6.35
C TRP A 124 4.47 2.28 -7.24
N ILE A 125 3.66 2.04 -8.29
CA ILE A 125 3.19 3.11 -9.18
C ILE A 125 2.31 4.12 -8.41
N LEU A 126 1.37 3.64 -7.58
CA LEU A 126 0.52 4.53 -6.79
C LEU A 126 1.31 5.30 -5.74
N ARG A 127 2.27 4.65 -5.08
CA ARG A 127 3.19 5.31 -4.15
C ARG A 127 3.95 6.45 -4.85
N PHE A 128 4.57 6.16 -5.99
CA PHE A 128 5.33 7.17 -6.73
C PHE A 128 4.44 8.35 -7.12
N ARG A 129 3.21 8.08 -7.57
CA ARG A 129 2.23 9.13 -7.85
C ARG A 129 1.86 9.93 -6.60
N ALA A 130 1.58 9.27 -5.48
CA ALA A 130 1.21 9.94 -4.24
C ALA A 130 2.34 10.86 -3.73
N ILE A 131 3.59 10.36 -3.73
CA ILE A 131 4.77 11.15 -3.32
C ILE A 131 4.99 12.32 -4.27
N LYS A 132 4.86 12.11 -5.58
CA LYS A 132 5.02 13.19 -6.56
C LYS A 132 4.02 14.33 -6.32
N GLU A 133 2.74 14.01 -6.16
CA GLU A 133 1.71 15.02 -5.91
C GLU A 133 1.89 15.68 -4.53
N PHE A 134 2.30 14.92 -3.51
CA PHE A 134 2.64 15.48 -2.21
C PHE A 134 3.80 16.48 -2.28
N ASN A 135 4.90 16.13 -2.96
CA ASN A 135 6.03 17.03 -3.13
C ASN A 135 5.64 18.30 -3.88
N LYS A 136 4.80 18.18 -4.92
CA LYS A 136 4.31 19.32 -5.68
C LYS A 136 3.43 20.25 -4.82
N ALA A 137 2.50 19.67 -4.08
CA ALA A 137 1.53 20.43 -3.28
C ALA A 137 2.15 21.07 -2.02
N PHE A 138 3.20 20.49 -1.45
CA PHE A 138 3.69 20.94 -0.14
C PHE A 138 5.17 21.30 -0.11
N ILE A 139 6.03 20.75 -0.97
CA ILE A 139 7.48 21.01 -0.94
C ILE A 139 7.87 22.06 -1.98
N GLU A 140 7.41 21.93 -3.22
CA GLU A 140 7.72 22.90 -4.28
C GLU A 140 7.16 24.29 -3.95
N GLU A 141 5.97 24.35 -3.34
CA GLU A 141 5.34 25.59 -2.88
C GLU A 141 6.14 26.27 -1.74
N LEU A 142 6.83 25.50 -0.89
CA LEU A 142 7.73 26.05 0.14
C LEU A 142 9.04 26.61 -0.45
N THR A 143 9.49 26.10 -1.59
CA THR A 143 10.73 26.58 -2.25
C THR A 143 10.52 27.76 -3.19
N THR A 144 9.27 28.09 -3.51
CA THR A 144 8.92 29.23 -4.38
C THR A 144 8.52 30.49 -3.62
N GLN A 145 8.48 30.43 -2.27
CA GLN A 145 8.39 31.59 -1.38
C GLN A 145 9.78 32.10 -1.00
#